data_AF-A0A7X5VK09-F1
#
_entry.id   AF-A0A7X5VK09-F1
#
_cell.length_a   1.000
_cell.length_b   1.000
_cell.length_c   1.000
_cell.angle_alpha   90.00
_cell.angle_beta   90.00
_cell.angle_gamma   90.00
#
_symmetry.space_group_name_H-M   'P 1'
#
loop_
_entity.id
_entity.type
_entity.pdbx_description
1 polymer ?
#
loop_
_entity_poly.entity_id
_entity_poly.type
_entity_poly.pdbx_seq_one_letter_code
_entity_poly.pdbx_strand_id
1 'polypeptide(L)'
;MRTLGIVVAVLIAVAVVGGFAALWWWAGRAVERDQGKRSINWWGTQNGWRYTTGTDELLDRFHGPPFAQGTSHDVQDLLSGNTIAGRPALLMQFSWYHTPNLPQGGETGVSGLRSGVCAAAVVELPTAVPAVSVRRSAPGDVTRGIEFESGRFNDAFRVEGADGKFAHDVVNPRVMELLLDDPAAPNFRIEGATLVVWRDGKVTDAKDLASLADFAARLLELIPSFALEAGAPGAAPITTMPPKLLGESPSGTIAFLQKLDHRGHRIERYEHVSGLWQQKKWSVVVKIDIPWVWPVCVTAPRALAPPGVDPRFDDEYLTGDPTYDALFSTGTPQPEFAKVLLTPELRHFLANDPRALRSVVVCQSENYRAKLFVMTHGRLADQQLADTLTDLACDLRQRLPPETLTFRW
;
A
#
# COMPACT_ATOMS: atom_id res chain seq x y z
N MET A 1 -11.54 -48.94 -30.16
CA MET A 1 -11.66 -48.69 -28.70
C MET A 1 -10.36 -48.18 -28.08
N ARG A 2 -9.17 -48.74 -28.38
CA ARG A 2 -7.88 -48.25 -27.83
C ARG A 2 -7.50 -46.82 -28.22
N THR A 3 -7.75 -46.40 -29.46
CA THR A 3 -7.43 -45.04 -29.95
C THR A 3 -8.31 -43.96 -29.32
N LEU A 4 -9.58 -44.25 -29.05
CA LEU A 4 -10.51 -43.31 -28.41
C LEU A 4 -10.12 -43.05 -26.94
N GLY A 5 -9.66 -44.07 -26.23
CA GLY A 5 -9.19 -43.92 -24.84
C GLY A 5 -7.93 -43.06 -24.71
N ILE A 6 -7.02 -43.12 -25.69
CA ILE A 6 -5.80 -42.29 -25.71
C ILE A 6 -6.15 -40.82 -25.97
N VAL A 7 -7.07 -40.55 -26.90
CA VAL A 7 -7.50 -39.17 -27.20
C VAL A 7 -8.20 -38.53 -25.99
N VAL A 8 -9.05 -39.27 -25.30
CA VAL A 8 -9.73 -38.77 -24.08
C VAL A 8 -8.72 -38.53 -22.95
N ALA A 9 -7.75 -39.42 -22.75
CA ALA A 9 -6.72 -39.24 -21.72
C ALA A 9 -5.83 -38.02 -21.97
N VAL A 10 -5.46 -37.76 -23.24
CA VAL A 10 -4.68 -36.59 -23.63
C VAL A 10 -5.48 -35.30 -23.43
N LEU A 11 -6.78 -35.29 -23.79
CA LEU A 11 -7.63 -34.11 -23.58
C LEU A 11 -7.82 -33.78 -22.10
N ILE A 12 -7.98 -34.79 -21.24
CA ILE A 12 -8.06 -34.60 -19.78
C ILE A 12 -6.73 -34.07 -19.23
N ALA A 13 -5.60 -34.61 -19.65
CA ALA A 13 -4.28 -34.15 -19.21
C ALA A 13 -4.02 -32.68 -19.62
N VAL A 14 -4.38 -32.31 -20.86
CA VAL A 14 -4.24 -30.92 -21.34
C VAL A 14 -5.19 -29.97 -20.58
N ALA A 15 -6.42 -30.39 -20.30
CA ALA A 15 -7.37 -29.59 -19.52
C ALA A 15 -6.92 -29.40 -18.06
N VAL A 16 -6.35 -30.44 -17.44
CA VAL A 16 -5.80 -30.37 -16.07
C VAL A 16 -4.58 -29.45 -16.04
N VAL A 17 -3.61 -29.62 -16.95
CA VAL A 17 -2.41 -28.77 -17.00
C VAL A 17 -2.77 -27.33 -17.33
N GLY A 18 -3.69 -27.09 -18.26
CA GLY A 18 -4.20 -25.75 -18.58
C GLY A 18 -4.96 -25.10 -17.41
N GLY A 19 -5.76 -25.88 -16.68
CA GLY A 19 -6.47 -25.45 -15.48
C GLY A 19 -5.51 -25.09 -14.33
N PHE A 20 -4.48 -25.91 -14.08
CA PHE A 20 -3.46 -25.63 -13.07
C PHE A 20 -2.61 -24.39 -13.43
N ALA A 21 -2.23 -24.23 -14.70
CA ALA A 21 -1.50 -23.06 -15.16
C ALA A 21 -2.34 -21.77 -15.05
N ALA A 22 -3.63 -21.83 -15.37
CA ALA A 22 -4.56 -20.71 -15.21
C ALA A 22 -4.78 -20.36 -13.73
N LEU A 23 -4.90 -21.37 -12.86
CA LEU A 23 -5.03 -21.19 -11.41
C LEU A 23 -3.75 -20.56 -10.80
N TRP A 24 -2.57 -21.04 -11.20
CA TRP A 24 -1.27 -20.47 -10.79
C TRP A 24 -1.10 -19.03 -11.29
N TRP A 25 -1.48 -18.74 -12.54
CA TRP A 25 -1.42 -17.39 -13.09
C TRP A 25 -2.39 -16.43 -12.38
N TRP A 26 -3.59 -16.91 -12.04
CA TRP A 26 -4.59 -16.12 -11.30
C TRP A 26 -4.16 -15.89 -9.84
N ALA A 27 -3.61 -16.90 -9.18
CA ALA A 27 -3.06 -16.80 -7.82
C ALA A 27 -1.85 -15.86 -7.76
N GLY A 28 -0.93 -15.94 -8.73
CA GLY A 28 0.20 -15.01 -8.83
C GLY A 28 -0.24 -13.55 -8.97
N ARG A 29 -1.27 -13.29 -9.78
CA ARG A 29 -1.83 -11.93 -9.96
C ARG A 29 -2.58 -11.39 -8.75
N ALA A 30 -3.17 -12.26 -7.93
CA ALA A 30 -3.77 -11.86 -6.65
C ALA A 30 -2.68 -11.49 -5.63
N VAL A 31 -1.60 -12.28 -5.57
CA VAL A 31 -0.45 -12.03 -4.69
C VAL A 31 0.29 -10.75 -5.08
N GLU A 32 0.52 -10.49 -6.36
CA GLU A 32 1.17 -9.25 -6.84
C GLU A 32 0.37 -7.99 -6.48
N ARG A 33 -0.97 -8.06 -6.56
CA ARG A 33 -1.85 -6.95 -6.16
C ARG A 33 -1.76 -6.68 -4.66
N ASP A 34 -1.74 -7.73 -3.85
CA ASP A 34 -1.60 -7.62 -2.40
C ASP A 34 -0.21 -7.10 -1.99
N GLN A 35 0.85 -7.52 -2.68
CA GLN A 35 2.22 -7.06 -2.41
C GLN A 35 2.40 -5.57 -2.69
N GLY A 36 1.87 -5.07 -3.82
CA GLY A 36 1.91 -3.64 -4.16
C GLY A 36 1.20 -2.78 -3.10
N LYS A 37 -0.02 -3.18 -2.70
CA LYS A 37 -0.78 -2.49 -1.64
C LYS A 37 -0.06 -2.51 -0.30
N ARG A 38 0.52 -3.65 0.08
CA ARG A 38 1.33 -3.78 1.31
C ARG A 38 2.56 -2.87 1.27
N SER A 39 3.24 -2.79 0.14
CA SER A 39 4.39 -1.90 -0.06
C SER A 39 4.01 -0.42 0.11
N ILE A 40 2.92 0.02 -0.52
CA ILE A 40 2.41 1.40 -0.42
C ILE A 40 1.99 1.72 1.02
N ASN A 41 1.18 0.86 1.64
CA ASN A 41 0.76 1.00 3.03
C ASN A 41 1.97 1.11 3.99
N TRP A 42 2.93 0.20 3.84
CA TRP A 42 4.13 0.18 4.68
C TRP A 42 4.95 1.46 4.53
N TRP A 43 5.26 1.86 3.30
CA TRP A 43 5.98 3.10 3.03
C TRP A 43 5.22 4.32 3.54
N GLY A 44 3.91 4.38 3.28
CA GLY A 44 3.06 5.47 3.73
C GLY A 44 3.16 5.65 5.24
N THR A 45 2.92 4.58 5.99
CA THR A 45 2.99 4.60 7.45
C THR A 45 4.38 4.99 7.95
N GLN A 46 5.45 4.46 7.34
CA GLN A 46 6.83 4.81 7.71
C GLN A 46 7.15 6.29 7.51
N ASN A 47 6.47 6.94 6.56
CA ASN A 47 6.62 8.35 6.26
C ASN A 47 5.48 9.20 6.85
N GLY A 48 4.71 8.70 7.82
CA GLY A 48 3.65 9.46 8.50
C GLY A 48 2.36 9.64 7.71
N TRP A 49 2.20 8.96 6.56
CA TRP A 49 0.97 8.94 5.80
C TRP A 49 0.01 7.86 6.30
N ARG A 50 -1.29 8.15 6.25
CA ARG A 50 -2.37 7.20 6.49
C ARG A 50 -2.84 6.58 5.18
N TYR A 51 -2.81 5.26 5.09
CA TYR A 51 -3.32 4.50 3.94
C TYR A 51 -4.81 4.12 4.08
N THR A 52 -5.53 4.23 2.97
CA THR A 52 -6.96 3.98 2.81
C THR A 52 -7.23 3.54 1.36
N THR A 53 -8.42 3.00 1.08
CA THR A 53 -8.86 2.74 -0.31
C THR A 53 -9.41 3.99 -0.99
N GLY A 54 -9.57 5.11 -0.28
CA GLY A 54 -10.26 6.27 -0.81
C GLY A 54 -11.73 6.00 -1.14
N THR A 55 -12.38 6.99 -1.75
CA THR A 55 -13.73 6.89 -2.31
C THR A 55 -13.75 7.61 -3.65
N ASP A 56 -14.61 7.20 -4.58
CA ASP A 56 -14.69 7.86 -5.89
C ASP A 56 -15.20 9.31 -5.76
N GLU A 57 -16.05 9.57 -4.76
CA GLU A 57 -16.52 10.93 -4.39
C GLU A 57 -15.37 11.90 -4.07
N LEU A 58 -14.19 11.39 -3.71
CA LEU A 58 -13.00 12.23 -3.51
C LEU A 58 -12.59 12.95 -4.80
N LEU A 59 -12.71 12.27 -5.94
CA LEU A 59 -12.22 12.79 -7.22
C LEU A 59 -13.08 13.94 -7.74
N ASP A 60 -14.36 13.98 -7.38
CA ASP A 60 -15.29 15.07 -7.71
C ASP A 60 -14.89 16.43 -7.11
N ARG A 61 -13.95 16.43 -6.15
CA ARG A 61 -13.38 17.64 -5.54
C ARG A 61 -12.33 18.30 -6.41
N PHE A 62 -11.84 17.61 -7.44
CA PHE A 62 -10.81 18.08 -8.34
C PHE A 62 -11.36 18.25 -9.75
N HIS A 63 -10.86 19.25 -10.47
CA HIS A 63 -11.31 19.57 -11.80
C HIS A 63 -10.18 19.37 -12.83
N GLY A 64 -10.60 19.12 -14.08
CA GLY A 64 -9.68 18.93 -15.19
C GLY A 64 -8.87 17.62 -15.13
N PRO A 65 -7.91 17.44 -16.05
CA PRO A 65 -7.04 16.27 -16.05
C PRO A 65 -6.21 16.18 -14.76
N PRO A 66 -5.97 14.96 -14.24
CA PRO A 66 -6.39 13.67 -14.77
C PRO A 66 -7.82 13.24 -14.36
N PHE A 67 -8.51 14.02 -13.52
CA PHE A 67 -9.78 13.66 -12.87
C PHE A 67 -11.02 13.80 -13.77
N ALA A 68 -10.91 14.53 -14.88
CA ALA A 68 -11.96 14.67 -15.87
C ALA A 68 -11.92 13.60 -16.97
N GLN A 69 -11.07 12.57 -16.84
CA GLN A 69 -10.92 11.51 -17.84
C GLN A 69 -11.94 10.38 -17.63
N GLY A 70 -12.58 9.91 -18.69
CA GLY A 70 -13.57 8.84 -18.58
C GLY A 70 -14.94 9.32 -18.06
N THR A 71 -15.84 8.36 -17.89
CA THR A 71 -17.22 8.57 -17.40
C THR A 71 -17.42 8.07 -15.98
N SER A 72 -16.50 7.26 -15.47
CA SER A 72 -16.48 6.78 -14.09
C SER A 72 -15.05 6.53 -13.64
N HIS A 73 -14.84 6.56 -12.33
CA HIS A 73 -13.55 6.39 -11.69
C HIS A 73 -13.57 5.28 -10.64
N ASP A 74 -12.40 4.80 -10.26
CA ASP A 74 -12.19 3.83 -9.17
C ASP A 74 -10.90 4.20 -8.43
N VAL A 75 -11.01 4.79 -7.23
CA VAL A 75 -9.85 5.05 -6.36
C VAL A 75 -9.38 3.74 -5.73
N GLN A 76 -8.10 3.42 -5.91
CA GLN A 76 -7.54 2.12 -5.51
C GLN A 76 -6.69 2.21 -4.26
N ASP A 77 -5.90 3.29 -4.16
CA ASP A 77 -4.93 3.52 -3.11
C ASP A 77 -4.91 5.02 -2.79
N LEU A 78 -5.04 5.37 -1.51
CA LEU A 78 -4.98 6.75 -1.04
C LEU A 78 -4.12 6.86 0.21
N LEU A 79 -3.12 7.74 0.15
CA LEU A 79 -2.30 8.19 1.27
C LEU A 79 -2.69 9.63 1.62
N SER A 80 -3.00 9.87 2.88
CA SER A 80 -3.44 11.17 3.39
C SER A 80 -2.82 11.51 4.74
N GLY A 81 -3.03 12.74 5.22
CA GLY A 81 -2.67 13.13 6.59
C GLY A 81 -1.22 13.56 6.79
N ASN A 82 -0.46 13.76 5.72
CA ASN A 82 0.90 14.30 5.76
C ASN A 82 1.08 15.43 4.73
N THR A 83 2.29 15.98 4.66
CA THR A 83 2.63 17.16 3.86
C THR A 83 3.69 16.87 2.80
N ILE A 84 3.64 17.63 1.70
CA ILE A 84 4.69 17.74 0.68
C ILE A 84 5.21 19.17 0.73
N ALA A 85 6.52 19.36 0.90
CA ALA A 85 7.13 20.69 1.09
C ALA A 85 6.41 21.55 2.17
N GLY A 86 6.02 20.91 3.28
CA GLY A 86 5.30 21.56 4.39
C GLY A 86 3.83 21.89 4.13
N ARG A 87 3.28 21.50 2.97
CA ARG A 87 1.89 21.75 2.58
C ARG A 87 1.05 20.48 2.65
N PRO A 88 -0.19 20.53 3.18
CA PRO A 88 -1.11 19.40 3.19
C PRO A 88 -1.24 18.76 1.80
N ALA A 89 -1.22 17.43 1.74
CA ALA A 89 -1.22 16.73 0.47
C ALA A 89 -1.93 15.38 0.53
N LEU A 90 -2.25 14.86 -0.65
CA LEU A 90 -2.75 13.51 -0.91
C LEU A 90 -1.86 12.85 -1.97
N LEU A 91 -1.60 11.56 -1.81
CA LEU A 91 -1.04 10.72 -2.88
C LEU A 91 -2.06 9.64 -3.19
N MET A 92 -2.38 9.44 -4.46
CA MET A 92 -3.42 8.49 -4.84
C MET A 92 -3.12 7.76 -6.14
N GLN A 93 -3.69 6.56 -6.26
CA GLN A 93 -3.84 5.84 -7.52
C GLN A 93 -5.32 5.64 -7.78
N PHE A 94 -5.75 5.91 -9.01
CA PHE A 94 -7.12 5.67 -9.44
C PHE A 94 -7.17 5.18 -10.88
N SER A 95 -8.28 4.57 -11.26
CA SER A 95 -8.59 4.18 -12.64
C SER A 95 -9.72 5.01 -13.19
N TRP A 96 -9.79 5.08 -14.50
CA TRP A 96 -10.94 5.65 -15.20
C TRP A 96 -11.42 4.72 -16.31
N TYR A 97 -12.69 4.84 -16.65
CA TYR A 97 -13.39 3.97 -17.58
C TYR A 97 -14.19 4.81 -18.56
N HIS A 98 -14.18 4.43 -19.84
CA HIS A 98 -15.18 4.88 -20.80
C HIS A 98 -16.34 3.88 -20.82
N THR A 99 -17.56 4.39 -20.69
CA THR A 99 -18.74 3.61 -21.04
C THR A 99 -18.69 3.35 -22.56
N PRO A 100 -18.71 2.09 -23.04
CA PRO A 100 -18.87 1.84 -24.46
C PRO A 100 -20.19 2.45 -24.92
N ASN A 101 -20.22 3.06 -26.12
CA ASN A 101 -21.48 3.46 -26.75
C ASN A 101 -22.30 2.20 -27.06
N LEU A 102 -23.03 1.68 -26.08
CA LEU A 102 -23.99 0.61 -26.28
C LEU A 102 -25.26 1.21 -26.90
N PRO A 103 -25.82 0.61 -27.97
CA PRO A 103 -27.11 1.03 -28.48
C PRO A 103 -28.17 0.96 -27.36
N GLN A 104 -28.98 2.02 -27.25
CA GLN A 104 -30.05 2.13 -26.25
C GLN A 104 -30.94 0.89 -26.29
N GLY A 105 -30.97 0.11 -25.21
CA GLY A 105 -31.87 -1.03 -25.05
C GLY A 105 -31.30 -2.27 -24.37
N GLY A 106 -30.00 -2.32 -24.05
CA GLY A 106 -29.40 -3.44 -23.33
C GLY A 106 -29.23 -3.16 -21.83
N GLU A 107 -30.18 -3.59 -21.00
CA GLU A 107 -29.96 -3.73 -19.56
C GLU A 107 -28.99 -4.90 -19.31
N THR A 108 -27.69 -4.62 -19.39
CA THR A 108 -26.65 -5.49 -18.80
C THR A 108 -25.58 -4.60 -18.20
N GLY A 109 -25.40 -4.71 -16.88
CA GLY A 109 -24.62 -3.82 -16.05
C GLY A 109 -23.16 -3.63 -16.49
N VAL A 110 -22.69 -2.41 -16.24
CA VAL A 110 -21.30 -2.00 -15.94
C VAL A 110 -20.23 -3.04 -16.28
N SER A 111 -19.92 -3.21 -17.56
CA SER A 111 -18.67 -3.82 -17.99
C SER A 111 -17.94 -2.90 -18.97
N GLY A 112 -17.66 -1.66 -18.52
CA GLY A 112 -16.68 -0.82 -19.19
C GLY A 112 -15.29 -1.43 -19.01
N LEU A 113 -14.57 -1.73 -20.09
CA LEU A 113 -13.16 -2.09 -19.98
C LEU A 113 -12.40 -0.93 -19.34
N ARG A 114 -11.57 -1.22 -18.33
CA ARG A 114 -10.66 -0.26 -17.69
C ARG A 114 -9.89 0.47 -18.79
N SER A 115 -10.11 1.78 -18.90
CA SER A 115 -9.60 2.58 -20.01
C SER A 115 -8.24 3.21 -19.68
N GLY A 116 -8.00 3.53 -18.40
CA GLY A 116 -6.68 3.95 -17.95
C GLY A 116 -6.46 3.83 -16.44
N VAL A 117 -5.23 4.11 -16.03
CA VAL A 117 -4.77 4.17 -14.63
C VAL A 117 -3.93 5.41 -14.49
N CYS A 118 -4.07 6.10 -13.37
CA CYS A 118 -3.31 7.30 -13.06
C CYS A 118 -2.84 7.26 -11.61
N ALA A 119 -1.65 7.83 -11.39
CA ALA A 119 -1.16 8.15 -10.07
C ALA A 119 -0.96 9.65 -9.95
N ALA A 120 -1.44 10.24 -8.86
CA ALA A 120 -1.45 11.67 -8.65
C ALA A 120 -0.99 12.05 -7.24
N ALA A 121 -0.21 13.12 -7.16
CA ALA A 121 0.03 13.90 -5.96
C ALA A 121 -0.80 15.18 -6.04
N VAL A 122 -1.60 15.44 -5.01
CA VAL A 122 -2.38 16.68 -4.89
C VAL A 122 -1.86 17.44 -3.68
N VAL A 123 -1.42 18.67 -3.88
CA VAL A 123 -0.83 19.53 -2.85
C VAL A 123 -1.63 20.80 -2.71
N GLU A 124 -1.90 21.19 -1.47
CA GLU A 124 -2.62 22.42 -1.13
C GLU A 124 -1.73 23.65 -1.33
N LEU A 125 -2.26 24.66 -2.02
CA LEU A 125 -1.63 25.96 -2.26
C LEU A 125 -2.16 27.00 -1.27
N PRO A 126 -1.39 28.08 -1.00
CA PRO A 126 -1.76 29.01 0.06
C PRO A 126 -2.95 29.89 -0.36
N THR A 127 -3.10 30.15 -1.65
CA THR A 127 -4.19 30.92 -2.23
C THR A 127 -4.67 30.28 -3.53
N ALA A 128 -5.84 30.69 -3.99
CA ALA A 128 -6.43 30.30 -5.25
C ALA A 128 -5.83 31.08 -6.41
N VAL A 129 -5.20 30.39 -7.34
CA VAL A 129 -4.50 30.99 -8.49
C VAL A 129 -5.18 30.61 -9.81
N PRO A 130 -4.91 31.34 -10.91
CA PRO A 130 -5.41 31.00 -12.24
C PRO A 130 -5.01 29.59 -12.67
N ALA A 131 -5.78 28.99 -13.59
CA ALA A 131 -5.46 27.66 -14.10
C ALA A 131 -4.26 27.71 -15.07
N VAL A 132 -3.26 26.87 -14.81
CA VAL A 132 -2.21 26.49 -15.77
C VAL A 132 -1.99 24.99 -15.74
N SER A 133 -1.87 24.37 -16.90
CA SER A 133 -1.64 22.94 -17.07
C SER A 133 -0.45 22.73 -17.99
N VAL A 134 0.48 21.88 -17.57
CA VAL A 134 1.64 21.46 -18.35
C VAL A 134 1.57 19.96 -18.52
N ARG A 135 1.54 19.51 -19.78
CA ARG A 135 1.48 18.10 -20.13
C ARG A 135 2.47 17.75 -21.22
N ARG A 136 2.89 16.49 -21.29
CA ARG A 136 3.70 16.01 -22.41
C ARG A 136 2.92 16.15 -23.73
N SER A 137 3.64 16.54 -24.77
CA SER A 137 3.12 16.57 -26.13
C SER A 137 2.89 15.14 -26.62
N ALA A 138 1.69 14.86 -27.11
CA ALA A 138 1.39 13.60 -27.77
C ALA A 138 1.64 13.71 -29.29
N PRO A 139 1.99 12.61 -29.99
CA PRO A 139 2.02 12.61 -31.45
C PRO A 139 0.67 13.04 -32.03
N GLY A 140 0.67 14.04 -32.92
CA GLY A 140 -0.55 14.57 -33.55
C GLY A 140 -1.28 15.64 -32.75
N ASP A 141 -0.67 16.17 -31.68
CA ASP A 141 -1.26 17.24 -30.89
C ASP A 141 -1.30 18.57 -31.66
N VAL A 142 -2.50 18.93 -32.13
CA VAL A 142 -2.81 20.14 -32.92
C VAL A 142 -3.30 21.31 -32.07
N THR A 143 -3.41 21.15 -30.75
CA THR A 143 -3.86 22.23 -29.87
C THR A 143 -2.80 23.33 -29.76
N ARG A 144 -3.21 24.60 -29.91
CA ARG A 144 -2.33 25.76 -29.70
C ARG A 144 -2.32 26.10 -28.22
N GLY A 145 -1.19 25.82 -27.57
CA GLY A 145 -0.91 26.24 -26.19
C GLY A 145 -0.21 27.59 -26.11
N ILE A 146 0.23 27.94 -24.91
CA ILE A 146 1.13 29.07 -24.64
C ILE A 146 2.54 28.66 -25.09
N GLU A 147 3.16 29.46 -25.96
CA GLU A 147 4.52 29.22 -26.46
C GLU A 147 5.57 29.91 -25.59
N PHE A 148 6.69 29.22 -25.36
CA PHE A 148 7.84 29.74 -24.63
C PHE A 148 9.02 29.98 -25.59
N GLU A 149 10.05 30.72 -25.14
CA GLU A 149 11.24 30.98 -25.97
C GLU A 149 12.06 29.72 -26.26
N SER A 150 11.90 28.66 -25.46
CA SER A 150 12.58 27.38 -25.66
C SER A 150 11.83 26.50 -26.65
N GLY A 151 12.30 26.43 -27.90
CA GLY A 151 11.76 25.53 -28.92
C GLY A 151 11.76 24.05 -28.49
N ARG A 152 12.86 23.58 -27.86
CA ARG A 152 12.96 22.21 -27.33
C ARG A 152 11.88 21.92 -26.27
N PHE A 153 11.56 22.90 -25.43
CA PHE A 153 10.49 22.76 -24.45
C PHE A 153 9.12 22.67 -25.14
N ASN A 154 8.85 23.59 -26.07
CA ASN A 154 7.61 23.58 -26.84
C ASN A 154 7.45 22.33 -27.72
N ASP A 155 8.52 21.64 -28.10
CA ASP A 155 8.41 20.36 -28.80
C ASP A 155 7.96 19.24 -27.84
N ALA A 156 8.56 19.20 -26.64
CA ALA A 156 8.34 18.13 -25.66
C ALA A 156 7.07 18.29 -24.80
N PHE A 157 6.64 19.52 -24.55
CA PHE A 157 5.52 19.84 -23.66
C PHE A 157 4.50 20.79 -24.29
N ARG A 158 3.30 20.76 -23.74
CA ARG A 158 2.20 21.70 -24.03
C ARG A 158 1.81 22.40 -22.74
N VAL A 159 1.65 23.72 -22.83
CA VAL A 159 1.19 24.56 -21.73
C VAL A 159 -0.16 25.17 -22.10
N GLU A 160 -1.14 24.98 -21.25
CA GLU A 160 -2.50 25.50 -21.40
C GLU A 160 -2.83 26.35 -20.16
N GLY A 161 -3.44 27.51 -20.35
CA GLY A 161 -3.81 28.38 -19.23
C GLY A 161 -4.62 29.58 -19.70
N ALA A 162 -5.47 30.11 -18.81
CA ALA A 162 -6.27 31.29 -19.11
C ALA A 162 -5.48 32.60 -18.98
N ASP A 163 -4.42 32.60 -18.16
CA ASP A 163 -3.56 33.74 -17.91
C ASP A 163 -2.13 33.43 -18.38
N GLY A 164 -1.74 34.04 -19.50
CA GLY A 164 -0.41 33.86 -20.09
C GLY A 164 0.72 34.36 -19.19
N LYS A 165 0.50 35.46 -18.44
CA LYS A 165 1.50 35.98 -17.52
C LYS A 165 1.74 35.00 -16.38
N PHE A 166 0.66 34.51 -15.77
CA PHE A 166 0.74 33.51 -14.71
C PHE A 166 1.44 32.23 -15.20
N ALA A 167 1.13 31.78 -16.42
CA ALA A 167 1.80 30.63 -17.02
C ALA A 167 3.31 30.85 -17.19
N HIS A 168 3.75 32.05 -17.59
CA HIS A 168 5.18 32.39 -17.67
C HIS A 168 5.86 32.51 -16.31
N ASP A 169 5.16 33.02 -15.29
CA ASP A 169 5.67 33.11 -13.93
C ASP A 169 5.88 31.71 -13.30
N VAL A 170 4.95 30.77 -13.57
CA VAL A 170 5.03 29.37 -13.13
C VAL A 170 6.05 28.58 -13.94
N VAL A 171 5.96 28.60 -15.27
CA VAL A 171 6.83 27.84 -16.18
C VAL A 171 8.06 28.68 -16.53
N ASN A 172 8.84 28.98 -15.50
CA ASN A 172 10.10 29.71 -15.65
C ASN A 172 11.23 28.80 -16.17
N PRO A 173 12.42 29.35 -16.53
CA PRO A 173 13.53 28.55 -17.06
C PRO A 173 13.94 27.35 -16.22
N ARG A 174 13.90 27.47 -14.88
CA ARG A 174 14.28 26.37 -13.97
C ARG A 174 13.24 25.25 -13.98
N VAL A 175 11.96 25.59 -14.11
CA VAL A 175 10.87 24.60 -14.28
C VAL A 175 10.98 23.91 -15.63
N MET A 176 11.29 24.65 -16.70
CA MET A 176 11.54 24.05 -18.02
C MET A 176 12.72 23.07 -17.98
N GLU A 177 13.82 23.44 -17.33
CA GLU A 177 14.98 22.56 -17.13
C GLU A 177 14.60 21.29 -16.34
N LEU A 178 13.86 21.44 -15.23
CA LEU A 178 13.37 20.31 -14.42
C LEU A 178 12.57 19.31 -15.27
N LEU A 179 11.69 19.80 -16.15
CA LEU A 179 10.85 18.98 -17.01
C LEU A 179 11.63 18.31 -18.15
N LEU A 180 12.64 18.99 -18.70
CA LEU A 180 13.45 18.49 -19.81
C LEU A 180 14.53 17.51 -19.37
N ASP A 181 14.94 17.54 -18.11
CA ASP A 181 15.95 16.65 -17.52
C ASP A 181 15.42 15.23 -17.31
N ASP A 182 14.11 15.08 -17.11
CA ASP A 182 13.46 13.78 -16.90
C ASP A 182 12.57 13.41 -18.11
N PRO A 183 12.93 12.39 -18.92
CA PRO A 183 12.09 11.88 -20.00
C PRO A 183 10.76 11.28 -19.54
N ALA A 184 10.65 10.94 -18.26
CA ALA A 184 9.44 10.44 -17.61
C ALA A 184 8.78 11.48 -16.69
N ALA A 185 9.20 12.77 -16.78
CA ALA A 185 8.64 13.86 -15.99
C ALA A 185 7.09 13.81 -16.03
N PRO A 186 6.44 13.90 -14.85
CA PRO A 186 5.00 13.88 -14.75
C PRO A 186 4.38 15.15 -15.35
N ASN A 187 3.10 15.05 -15.67
CA ASN A 187 2.28 16.21 -16.01
C ASN A 187 1.92 16.96 -14.72
N PHE A 188 1.62 18.25 -14.81
CA PHE A 188 1.08 18.98 -13.67
C PHE A 188 0.05 20.03 -14.07
N ARG A 189 -0.80 20.39 -13.12
CA ARG A 189 -1.82 21.42 -13.23
C ARG A 189 -1.87 22.17 -11.92
N ILE A 190 -1.94 23.48 -12.02
CA ILE A 190 -2.22 24.37 -10.92
C ILE A 190 -3.57 24.99 -11.23
N GLU A 191 -4.51 24.88 -10.30
CA GLU A 191 -5.83 25.50 -10.43
C GLU A 191 -6.43 25.71 -9.06
N GLY A 192 -7.01 26.90 -8.85
CA GLY A 192 -7.54 27.27 -7.56
C GLY A 192 -6.45 27.12 -6.51
N ALA A 193 -6.76 26.48 -5.38
CA ALA A 193 -5.80 26.28 -4.30
C ALA A 193 -5.13 24.90 -4.33
N THR A 194 -4.96 24.31 -5.52
CA THR A 194 -4.37 22.98 -5.66
C THR A 194 -3.30 22.93 -6.75
N LEU A 195 -2.19 22.27 -6.44
CA LEU A 195 -1.24 21.73 -7.40
C LEU A 195 -1.50 20.24 -7.53
N VAL A 196 -1.71 19.77 -8.75
CA VAL A 196 -1.87 18.36 -9.09
C VAL A 196 -0.67 17.97 -9.96
N VAL A 197 0.09 16.97 -9.54
CA VAL A 197 1.16 16.34 -10.33
C VAL A 197 0.72 14.91 -10.59
N TRP A 198 0.75 14.46 -11.85
CA TRP A 198 0.29 13.11 -12.17
C TRP A 198 1.08 12.47 -13.29
N ARG A 199 0.98 11.14 -13.34
CA ARG A 199 1.48 10.32 -14.43
C ARG A 199 0.46 9.25 -14.78
N ASP A 200 0.45 8.86 -16.04
CA ASP A 200 -0.34 7.74 -16.50
C ASP A 200 0.36 6.42 -16.20
N GLY A 201 -0.42 5.37 -15.99
CA GLY A 201 0.07 4.04 -15.69
C GLY A 201 -0.12 3.64 -14.22
N LYS A 202 0.07 2.33 -14.00
CA LYS A 202 -0.11 1.71 -12.69
C LYS A 202 1.15 1.89 -11.84
N VAL A 203 0.95 2.26 -10.58
CA VAL A 203 1.94 2.18 -9.51
C VAL A 203 2.19 0.71 -9.16
N THR A 204 3.44 0.29 -9.23
CA THR A 204 3.84 -1.07 -8.90
C THR A 204 4.38 -1.18 -7.48
N ASP A 205 5.00 -0.12 -6.96
CA ASP A 205 5.54 -0.06 -5.62
C ASP A 205 5.42 1.35 -4.99
N ALA A 206 5.84 1.50 -3.73
CA ALA A 206 5.77 2.79 -3.07
C ALA A 206 6.75 3.86 -3.61
N LYS A 207 7.82 3.48 -4.32
CA LYS A 207 8.82 4.44 -4.83
C LYS A 207 8.23 5.32 -5.90
N ASP A 208 7.27 4.81 -6.64
CA ASP A 208 6.51 5.55 -7.63
C ASP A 208 5.74 6.74 -7.03
N LEU A 209 5.03 6.53 -5.92
CA LEU A 209 4.31 7.59 -5.21
C LEU A 209 5.29 8.54 -4.51
N ALA A 210 6.39 8.01 -3.98
CA ALA A 210 7.48 8.82 -3.41
C ALA A 210 8.07 9.77 -4.46
N SER A 211 8.37 9.26 -5.67
CA SER A 211 8.90 10.04 -6.77
C SER A 211 7.94 11.15 -7.23
N LEU A 212 6.63 10.88 -7.25
CA LEU A 212 5.62 11.92 -7.51
C LEU A 212 5.63 13.00 -6.41
N ALA A 213 5.74 12.60 -5.14
CA ALA A 213 5.81 13.53 -4.02
C ALA A 213 7.08 14.41 -4.08
N ASP A 214 8.23 13.80 -4.38
CA ASP A 214 9.51 14.50 -4.53
C ASP A 214 9.48 15.48 -5.71
N PHE A 215 8.88 15.08 -6.84
CA PHE A 215 8.71 15.98 -7.98
C PHE A 215 7.81 17.17 -7.61
N ALA A 216 6.68 16.93 -6.94
CA ALA A 216 5.80 18.01 -6.49
C ALA A 216 6.50 18.97 -5.53
N ALA A 217 7.33 18.46 -4.61
CA ALA A 217 8.14 19.29 -3.72
C ALA A 217 9.14 20.16 -4.51
N ARG A 218 9.91 19.55 -5.44
CA ARG A 218 10.88 20.29 -6.29
C ARG A 218 10.19 21.34 -7.15
N LEU A 219 9.02 21.02 -7.72
CA LEU A 219 8.26 21.97 -8.52
C LEU A 219 7.83 23.18 -7.67
N LEU A 220 7.32 22.95 -6.45
CA LEU A 220 6.92 24.03 -5.54
C LEU A 220 8.10 24.92 -5.12
N GLU A 221 9.30 24.37 -4.98
CA GLU A 221 10.52 25.15 -4.69
C GLU A 221 10.96 26.05 -5.84
N LEU A 222 10.63 25.68 -7.09
CA LEU A 222 11.01 26.43 -8.29
C LEU A 222 9.98 27.48 -8.70
N ILE A 223 8.72 27.36 -8.26
CA ILE A 223 7.69 28.36 -8.53
C ILE A 223 7.89 29.54 -7.56
N PRO A 224 8.01 30.78 -8.06
CA PRO A 224 8.15 31.95 -7.19
C PRO A 224 6.96 32.10 -6.24
N SER A 225 7.21 32.45 -4.97
CA SER A 225 6.14 32.57 -3.97
C SER A 225 5.07 33.60 -4.36
N PHE A 226 5.46 34.70 -5.01
CA PHE A 226 4.53 35.74 -5.48
C PHE A 226 3.47 35.18 -6.44
N ALA A 227 3.82 34.16 -7.25
CA ALA A 227 2.87 33.53 -8.15
C ALA A 227 1.81 32.72 -7.38
N LEU A 228 2.19 32.12 -6.25
CA LEU A 228 1.31 31.30 -5.40
C LEU A 228 0.52 32.10 -4.36
N GLU A 229 0.91 33.36 -4.10
CA GLU A 229 0.33 34.23 -3.07
C GLU A 229 -0.60 35.33 -3.63
N ALA A 230 -0.69 35.46 -4.96
CA ALA A 230 -1.47 36.53 -5.61
C ALA A 230 -3.01 36.35 -5.53
N GLY A 231 -3.50 35.26 -4.94
CA GLY A 231 -4.90 34.84 -4.96
C GLY A 231 -5.71 35.12 -3.70
N ALA A 232 -7.02 34.84 -3.77
CA ALA A 232 -7.88 34.75 -2.59
C ALA A 232 -7.80 33.35 -1.95
N PRO A 233 -8.17 33.14 -0.67
CA PRO A 233 -8.21 31.80 -0.08
C PRO A 233 -9.08 30.83 -0.92
N GLY A 234 -8.60 29.61 -1.14
CA GLY A 234 -9.31 28.60 -1.94
C GLY A 234 -10.59 28.08 -1.30
N ALA A 235 -11.53 27.63 -2.15
CA ALA A 235 -12.90 27.29 -1.75
C ALA A 235 -13.03 26.02 -0.86
N ALA A 236 -11.99 25.18 -0.74
CA ALA A 236 -11.93 24.10 0.25
C ALA A 236 -10.53 23.48 0.31
N PRO A 237 -9.72 23.74 1.35
CA PRO A 237 -8.43 23.11 1.52
C PRO A 237 -8.55 21.59 1.79
N ILE A 238 -7.54 20.82 1.42
CA ILE A 238 -7.42 19.37 1.68
C ILE A 238 -7.59 19.09 3.17
N THR A 239 -7.08 19.98 4.01
CA THR A 239 -7.21 19.91 5.48
C THR A 239 -8.65 19.91 6.00
N THR A 240 -9.60 20.40 5.21
CA THR A 240 -11.03 20.46 5.58
C THR A 240 -11.85 19.33 4.97
N MET A 241 -11.21 18.37 4.29
CA MET A 241 -11.93 17.26 3.67
C MET A 241 -12.63 16.39 4.71
N PRO A 242 -13.94 16.07 4.51
CA PRO A 242 -14.64 15.14 5.36
C PRO A 242 -13.92 13.78 5.42
N PRO A 243 -13.72 13.19 6.62
CA PRO A 243 -13.04 11.89 6.75
C PRO A 243 -13.66 10.77 5.91
N LYS A 244 -14.97 10.82 5.64
CA LYS A 244 -15.66 9.86 4.78
C LYS A 244 -15.11 9.80 3.36
N LEU A 245 -14.63 10.92 2.81
CA LEU A 245 -14.08 10.97 1.45
C LEU A 245 -12.72 10.28 1.36
N LEU A 246 -11.98 10.27 2.46
CA LEU A 246 -10.70 9.57 2.56
C LEU A 246 -10.88 8.06 2.64
N GLY A 247 -12.10 7.55 2.79
CA GLY A 247 -12.38 6.12 2.79
C GLY A 247 -11.92 5.40 4.07
N GLU A 248 -12.08 4.08 4.04
CA GLU A 248 -11.71 3.21 5.16
C GLU A 248 -10.29 2.66 4.98
N SER A 249 -9.63 2.35 6.10
CA SER A 249 -8.36 1.62 6.09
C SER A 249 -8.65 0.12 5.95
N PRO A 250 -8.11 -0.56 4.92
CA PRO A 250 -8.27 -2.01 4.79
C PRO A 250 -7.80 -2.80 6.01
N SER A 251 -8.32 -4.02 6.16
CA SER A 251 -7.75 -4.97 7.10
C SER A 251 -6.29 -5.24 6.74
N GLY A 252 -5.41 -5.30 7.74
CA GLY A 252 -3.95 -5.40 7.55
C GLY A 252 -3.25 -4.07 7.34
N THR A 253 -3.98 -2.95 7.18
CA THR A 253 -3.37 -1.63 7.04
C THR A 253 -2.75 -1.16 8.36
N ILE A 254 -1.48 -0.75 8.31
CA ILE A 254 -0.82 -0.24 9.49
C ILE A 254 -1.31 1.18 9.71
N ALA A 255 -1.93 1.42 10.86
CA ALA A 255 -2.45 2.74 11.19
C ALA A 255 -1.38 3.62 11.87
N PHE A 256 -0.48 2.98 12.63
CA PHE A 256 0.55 3.67 13.38
C PHE A 256 1.75 2.76 13.61
N LEU A 257 2.96 3.34 13.53
CA LEU A 257 4.23 2.65 13.66
C LEU A 257 5.16 3.43 14.60
N GLN A 258 5.71 2.74 15.59
CA GLN A 258 6.76 3.23 16.47
C GLN A 258 8.02 2.37 16.26
N LYS A 259 9.17 3.04 16.15
CA LYS A 259 10.49 2.40 16.15
C LYS A 259 11.20 2.79 17.43
N LEU A 260 11.71 1.81 18.17
CA LEU A 260 12.46 2.05 19.41
C LEU A 260 13.56 1.01 19.59
N ASP A 261 14.53 1.33 20.45
CA ASP A 261 15.49 0.37 20.97
C ASP A 261 15.04 -0.09 22.37
N HIS A 262 14.98 -1.40 22.58
CA HIS A 262 14.60 -1.99 23.88
C HIS A 262 15.43 -3.23 24.16
N ARG A 263 16.06 -3.30 25.33
CA ARG A 263 16.95 -4.40 25.75
C ARG A 263 18.02 -4.77 24.70
N GLY A 264 18.56 -3.76 24.01
CA GLY A 264 19.59 -3.95 22.97
C GLY A 264 19.06 -4.47 21.61
N HIS A 265 17.73 -4.54 21.44
CA HIS A 265 17.09 -4.91 20.19
C HIS A 265 16.39 -3.72 19.56
N ARG A 266 16.48 -3.63 18.23
CA ARG A 266 15.68 -2.69 17.45
C ARG A 266 14.29 -3.28 17.24
N ILE A 267 13.27 -2.57 17.70
CA ILE A 267 11.88 -3.02 17.74
C ILE A 267 11.01 -2.11 16.88
N GLU A 268 10.12 -2.72 16.12
CA GLU A 268 9.01 -2.03 15.45
C GLU A 268 7.71 -2.44 16.15
N ARG A 269 6.99 -1.46 16.72
CA ARG A 269 5.63 -1.67 17.25
C ARG A 269 4.64 -1.02 16.31
N TYR A 270 3.57 -1.70 15.96
CA TYR A 270 2.55 -1.11 15.12
C TYR A 270 1.16 -1.63 15.44
N GLU A 271 0.14 -0.85 15.10
CA GLU A 271 -1.25 -1.30 15.18
C GLU A 271 -1.89 -1.35 13.79
N HIS A 272 -2.74 -2.36 13.58
CA HIS A 272 -3.53 -2.53 12.37
C HIS A 272 -4.90 -3.13 12.72
N VAL A 273 -5.86 -3.00 11.81
CA VAL A 273 -7.12 -3.76 11.89
C VAL A 273 -6.82 -5.18 11.40
N SER A 274 -6.67 -6.12 12.31
CA SER A 274 -6.46 -7.52 11.98
C SER A 274 -7.76 -8.16 11.48
N GLY A 275 -7.64 -9.10 10.55
CA GLY A 275 -8.71 -9.99 10.10
C GLY A 275 -8.57 -11.42 10.62
N LEU A 276 -7.74 -11.65 11.65
CA LEU A 276 -7.56 -12.96 12.27
C LEU A 276 -8.92 -13.58 12.65
N TRP A 277 -9.11 -14.84 12.30
CA TRP A 277 -10.35 -15.59 12.56
C TRP A 277 -11.62 -14.89 12.05
N GLN A 278 -11.51 -14.17 10.92
CA GLN A 278 -12.60 -13.40 10.31
C GLN A 278 -13.18 -12.28 11.21
N GLN A 279 -12.50 -11.90 12.28
CA GLN A 279 -12.89 -10.77 13.12
C GLN A 279 -12.08 -9.53 12.76
N LYS A 280 -12.76 -8.42 12.44
CA LYS A 280 -12.13 -7.11 12.28
C LYS A 280 -11.91 -6.47 13.65
N LYS A 281 -10.72 -6.66 14.23
CA LYS A 281 -10.33 -6.07 15.52
C LYS A 281 -9.00 -5.36 15.39
N TRP A 282 -8.82 -4.29 16.18
CA TRP A 282 -7.52 -3.69 16.34
C TRP A 282 -6.56 -4.68 17.00
N SER A 283 -5.35 -4.77 16.45
CA SER A 283 -4.27 -5.57 17.01
C SER A 283 -3.00 -4.75 17.08
N VAL A 284 -2.28 -4.92 18.19
CA VAL A 284 -0.91 -4.44 18.35
C VAL A 284 0.03 -5.57 17.97
N VAL A 285 1.05 -5.24 17.19
CA VAL A 285 2.12 -6.14 16.78
C VAL A 285 3.44 -5.54 17.22
N VAL A 286 4.26 -6.36 17.84
CA VAL A 286 5.67 -6.09 18.10
C VAL A 286 6.50 -6.97 17.20
N LYS A 287 7.46 -6.38 16.51
CA LYS A 287 8.34 -7.03 15.55
C LYS A 287 9.79 -6.84 15.98
N ILE A 288 10.54 -7.94 15.98
CA ILE A 288 11.98 -7.97 16.25
C ILE A 288 12.70 -8.62 15.07
N ASP A 289 13.78 -7.97 14.63
CA ASP A 289 14.63 -8.44 13.54
C ASP A 289 15.59 -9.54 14.00
N ILE A 290 15.72 -10.57 13.17
CA ILE A 290 16.62 -11.69 13.40
C ILE A 290 17.50 -11.83 12.16
N PRO A 291 18.84 -11.87 12.32
CA PRO A 291 19.78 -11.85 11.20
C PRO A 291 19.90 -13.22 10.52
N TRP A 292 18.78 -13.85 10.18
CA TRP A 292 18.72 -15.14 9.48
C TRP A 292 17.52 -15.22 8.54
N VAL A 293 17.22 -16.37 7.95
CA VAL A 293 15.99 -16.63 7.19
C VAL A 293 15.26 -17.79 7.83
N TRP A 294 13.98 -17.61 8.11
CA TRP A 294 13.09 -18.63 8.68
C TRP A 294 11.92 -18.97 7.76
N PRO A 295 11.52 -20.25 7.72
CA PRO A 295 10.17 -20.63 7.30
C PRO A 295 9.10 -19.95 8.15
N VAL A 296 7.88 -19.96 7.65
CA VAL A 296 6.72 -19.53 8.42
C VAL A 296 6.44 -20.56 9.52
N CYS A 297 6.26 -20.11 10.75
CA CYS A 297 5.71 -20.88 11.86
C CYS A 297 4.86 -19.94 12.72
N VAL A 298 3.59 -20.30 12.92
CA VAL A 298 2.63 -19.52 13.70
C VAL A 298 2.19 -20.34 14.90
N THR A 299 2.24 -19.73 16.08
CA THR A 299 1.75 -20.32 17.32
C THR A 299 0.69 -19.40 17.91
N ALA A 300 -0.52 -19.90 18.09
CA ALA A 300 -1.66 -19.13 18.60
C ALA A 300 -2.31 -19.82 19.80
N PRO A 301 -2.56 -19.12 20.93
CA PRO A 301 -3.36 -19.65 22.02
C PRO A 301 -4.76 -20.02 21.52
N ARG A 302 -5.23 -21.21 21.85
CA ARG A 302 -6.59 -21.67 21.52
C ARG A 302 -7.66 -20.77 22.13
N ALA A 303 -7.38 -20.15 23.27
CA ALA A 303 -8.25 -19.21 23.94
C ALA A 303 -8.47 -17.87 23.20
N LEU A 304 -7.60 -17.52 22.24
CA LEU A 304 -7.80 -16.34 21.39
C LEU A 304 -8.78 -16.58 20.24
N ALA A 305 -9.03 -17.85 19.89
CA ALA A 305 -10.02 -18.17 18.88
C ALA A 305 -11.43 -17.85 19.39
N PRO A 306 -12.33 -17.34 18.53
CA PRO A 306 -13.73 -17.16 18.91
C PRO A 306 -14.36 -18.49 19.36
N PRO A 307 -15.37 -18.47 20.24
CA PRO A 307 -16.10 -19.68 20.60
C PRO A 307 -16.62 -20.41 19.36
N GLY A 308 -16.34 -21.71 19.26
CA GLY A 308 -16.73 -22.54 18.11
C GLY A 308 -15.79 -22.46 16.90
N VAL A 309 -14.73 -21.64 16.95
CA VAL A 309 -13.65 -21.63 15.95
C VAL A 309 -12.49 -22.45 16.51
N ASP A 310 -12.15 -23.55 15.86
CA ASP A 310 -10.90 -24.25 16.13
C ASP A 310 -9.80 -23.55 15.34
N PRO A 311 -8.77 -22.97 15.99
CA PRO A 311 -7.69 -22.29 15.29
C PRO A 311 -6.74 -23.31 14.66
N ARG A 312 -7.25 -24.21 13.82
CA ARG A 312 -6.40 -25.11 13.03
C ARG A 312 -5.88 -24.37 11.82
N PHE A 313 -4.61 -24.58 11.59
CA PHE A 313 -3.97 -24.21 10.34
C PHE A 313 -4.12 -25.39 9.38
N ASP A 314 -4.21 -25.14 8.07
CA ASP A 314 -4.27 -26.22 7.07
C ASP A 314 -3.02 -27.14 7.17
N ASP A 315 -1.95 -26.59 7.72
CA ASP A 315 -0.64 -27.14 8.01
C ASP A 315 -0.37 -27.23 9.53
N GLU A 316 -1.35 -27.75 10.30
CA GLU A 316 -1.25 -27.95 11.75
C GLU A 316 -0.08 -28.89 12.12
N TYR A 317 0.72 -28.47 13.10
CA TYR A 317 1.84 -29.21 13.67
C TYR A 317 1.58 -29.53 15.15
N LEU A 318 1.51 -30.83 15.47
CA LEU A 318 1.43 -31.31 16.85
C LEU A 318 2.82 -31.50 17.42
N THR A 319 3.10 -30.87 18.57
CA THR A 319 4.43 -30.94 19.18
C THR A 319 4.66 -32.24 19.97
N GLY A 320 3.57 -32.95 20.29
CA GLY A 320 3.59 -34.15 21.13
C GLY A 320 3.69 -33.85 22.63
N ASP A 321 3.65 -32.58 23.03
CA ASP A 321 3.53 -32.15 24.43
C ASP A 321 2.06 -31.84 24.72
N PRO A 322 1.37 -32.67 25.53
CA PRO A 322 -0.06 -32.51 25.78
C PRO A 322 -0.39 -31.22 26.52
N THR A 323 0.54 -30.66 27.30
CA THR A 323 0.31 -29.39 28.02
C THR A 323 0.29 -28.24 27.03
N TYR A 324 1.25 -28.22 26.10
CA TYR A 324 1.34 -27.20 25.07
C TYR A 324 0.22 -27.33 24.03
N ASP A 325 0.03 -28.52 23.48
CA ASP A 325 -0.93 -28.79 22.39
C ASP A 325 -2.39 -28.56 22.83
N ALA A 326 -2.68 -28.64 24.15
CA ALA A 326 -3.97 -28.28 24.73
C ALA A 326 -4.22 -26.76 24.80
N LEU A 327 -3.17 -25.96 24.92
CA LEU A 327 -3.26 -24.51 25.08
C LEU A 327 -3.02 -23.75 23.78
N PHE A 328 -2.21 -24.29 22.88
CA PHE A 328 -1.79 -23.66 21.65
C PHE A 328 -2.15 -24.51 20.43
N SER A 329 -2.33 -23.82 19.31
CA SER A 329 -2.31 -24.41 17.98
C SER A 329 -1.10 -23.85 17.23
N THR A 330 -0.41 -24.72 16.50
CA THR A 330 0.79 -24.37 15.73
C THR A 330 0.59 -24.74 14.27
N GLY A 331 0.86 -23.80 13.37
CA GLY A 331 0.81 -24.01 11.92
C GLY A 331 2.16 -23.75 11.28
N THR A 332 2.62 -24.67 10.44
CA THR A 332 3.81 -24.46 9.62
C THR A 332 3.84 -25.36 8.38
N PRO A 333 4.26 -24.86 7.21
CA PRO A 333 4.53 -25.71 6.06
C PRO A 333 5.85 -26.49 6.19
N GLN A 334 6.64 -26.22 7.25
CA GLN A 334 7.96 -26.83 7.50
C GLN A 334 8.02 -27.42 8.93
N PRO A 335 7.47 -28.62 9.16
CA PRO A 335 7.43 -29.27 10.48
C PRO A 335 8.79 -29.42 11.17
N GLU A 336 9.86 -29.65 10.40
CA GLU A 336 11.23 -29.74 10.94
C GLU A 336 11.70 -28.41 11.55
N PHE A 337 11.26 -27.28 11.00
CA PHE A 337 11.53 -25.97 11.59
C PHE A 337 10.78 -25.80 12.91
N ALA A 338 9.50 -26.17 12.98
CA ALA A 338 8.75 -26.12 14.23
C ALA A 338 9.35 -27.01 15.30
N LYS A 339 9.85 -28.19 14.94
CA LYS A 339 10.56 -29.10 15.86
C LYS A 339 11.82 -28.46 16.45
N VAL A 340 12.58 -27.74 15.62
CA VAL A 340 13.78 -27.01 16.06
C VAL A 340 13.42 -25.79 16.89
N LEU A 341 12.37 -25.05 16.51
CA LEU A 341 11.92 -23.84 17.19
C LEU A 341 11.30 -24.14 18.56
N LEU A 342 10.36 -25.09 18.62
CA LEU A 342 9.54 -25.40 19.80
C LEU A 342 10.20 -26.43 20.71
N THR A 343 11.36 -26.08 21.26
CA THR A 343 12.05 -26.90 22.27
C THR A 343 11.19 -27.12 23.51
N PRO A 344 11.47 -28.13 24.36
CA PRO A 344 10.77 -28.31 25.63
C PRO A 344 10.78 -27.04 26.50
N GLU A 345 11.89 -26.30 26.54
CA GLU A 345 12.00 -25.05 27.27
C GLU A 345 11.06 -23.97 26.72
N LEU A 346 11.05 -23.76 25.39
CA LEU A 346 10.21 -22.74 24.78
C LEU A 346 8.72 -23.09 24.92
N ARG A 347 8.35 -24.36 24.74
CA ARG A 347 6.97 -24.82 24.96
C ARG A 347 6.52 -24.62 26.40
N HIS A 348 7.37 -24.98 27.37
CA HIS A 348 7.10 -24.75 28.78
C HIS A 348 6.92 -23.26 29.08
N PHE A 349 7.78 -22.40 28.55
CA PHE A 349 7.64 -20.95 28.69
C PHE A 349 6.30 -20.44 28.12
N LEU A 350 5.97 -20.80 26.87
CA LEU A 350 4.74 -20.38 26.22
C LEU A 350 3.48 -20.84 26.99
N ALA A 351 3.50 -22.07 27.53
CA ALA A 351 2.39 -22.63 28.30
C ALA A 351 2.18 -21.96 29.68
N ASN A 352 3.22 -21.34 30.26
CA ASN A 352 3.17 -20.80 31.62
C ASN A 352 3.23 -19.27 31.69
N ASP A 353 3.60 -18.57 30.61
CA ASP A 353 3.66 -17.12 30.59
C ASP A 353 2.27 -16.51 30.26
N PRO A 354 1.67 -15.70 31.16
CA PRO A 354 0.36 -15.10 30.93
C PRO A 354 0.30 -14.18 29.69
N ARG A 355 1.44 -13.60 29.29
CA ARG A 355 1.55 -12.75 28.10
C ARG A 355 1.46 -13.60 26.85
N ALA A 356 2.15 -14.76 26.84
CA ALA A 356 2.13 -15.70 25.72
C ALA A 356 0.74 -16.31 25.51
N LEU A 357 0.04 -16.66 26.59
CA LEU A 357 -1.34 -17.18 26.55
C LEU A 357 -2.37 -16.19 25.97
N ARG A 358 -1.99 -14.92 25.80
CA ARG A 358 -2.81 -13.85 25.22
C ARG A 358 -2.26 -13.33 23.89
N SER A 359 -1.23 -13.94 23.34
CA SER A 359 -0.53 -13.41 22.17
C SER A 359 -0.29 -14.48 21.12
N VAL A 360 -0.50 -14.14 19.87
CA VAL A 360 -0.05 -14.94 18.73
C VAL A 360 1.43 -14.64 18.49
N VAL A 361 2.22 -15.69 18.32
CA VAL A 361 3.64 -15.62 17.98
C VAL A 361 3.82 -16.08 16.53
N VAL A 362 4.49 -15.28 15.71
CA VAL A 362 4.77 -15.61 14.32
C VAL A 362 6.27 -15.52 14.07
N CYS A 363 6.84 -16.57 13.52
CA CYS A 363 8.18 -16.59 12.95
C CYS A 363 8.01 -16.64 11.43
N GLN A 364 8.54 -15.67 10.70
CA GLN A 364 8.57 -15.72 9.23
C GLN A 364 9.70 -14.86 8.69
N SER A 365 9.98 -14.97 7.39
CA SER A 365 10.93 -14.07 6.71
C SER A 365 10.21 -12.96 5.96
N GLU A 366 10.72 -11.74 6.10
CA GLU A 366 10.37 -10.60 5.25
C GLU A 366 11.65 -10.05 4.63
N ASN A 367 11.69 -9.90 3.31
CA ASN A 367 12.86 -9.37 2.58
C ASN A 367 14.17 -10.10 2.94
N TYR A 368 14.13 -11.44 2.94
CA TYR A 368 15.28 -12.30 3.29
C TYR A 368 15.84 -12.06 4.71
N ARG A 369 15.02 -11.53 5.62
CA ARG A 369 15.35 -11.42 7.04
C ARG A 369 14.24 -12.04 7.88
N ALA A 370 14.61 -12.90 8.80
CA ALA A 370 13.76 -13.52 9.78
C ALA A 370 13.25 -12.43 10.72
N LYS A 371 11.97 -12.54 11.04
CA LYS A 371 11.24 -11.63 11.90
C LYS A 371 10.47 -12.47 12.89
N LEU A 372 10.56 -12.07 14.15
CA LEU A 372 9.69 -12.55 15.21
C LEU A 372 8.61 -11.50 15.45
N PHE A 373 7.36 -11.90 15.31
CA PHE A 373 6.20 -11.08 15.64
C PHE A 373 5.51 -11.64 16.87
N VAL A 374 5.10 -10.73 17.75
CA VAL A 374 4.19 -11.02 18.84
C VAL A 374 3.02 -10.07 18.70
N MET A 375 1.79 -10.60 18.66
CA MET A 375 0.62 -9.77 18.48
C MET A 375 -0.55 -10.18 19.35
N THR A 376 -1.36 -9.21 19.74
CA THR A 376 -2.62 -9.42 20.44
C THR A 376 -3.63 -8.34 20.06
N HIS A 377 -4.89 -8.54 20.45
CA HIS A 377 -5.91 -7.52 20.26
C HIS A 377 -5.66 -6.33 21.20
N GLY A 378 -5.77 -5.12 20.68
CA GLY A 378 -5.58 -3.89 21.44
C GLY A 378 -5.16 -2.70 20.58
N ARG A 379 -4.80 -1.60 21.24
CA ARG A 379 -4.32 -0.37 20.61
C ARG A 379 -2.94 -0.01 21.14
N LEU A 380 -2.09 0.56 20.29
CA LEU A 380 -0.74 0.99 20.69
C LEU A 380 -0.78 2.20 21.65
N ALA A 381 -1.93 2.89 21.72
CA ALA A 381 -2.19 3.90 22.74
C ALA A 381 -2.17 3.33 24.17
N ASP A 382 -2.46 2.04 24.36
CA ASP A 382 -2.26 1.33 25.61
C ASP A 382 -0.77 0.99 25.77
N GLN A 383 -0.04 1.87 26.47
CA GLN A 383 1.40 1.71 26.69
C GLN A 383 1.75 0.47 27.49
N GLN A 384 0.92 0.10 28.48
CA GLN A 384 1.17 -1.09 29.29
C GLN A 384 1.09 -2.36 28.42
N LEU A 385 0.11 -2.44 27.53
CA LEU A 385 0.02 -3.52 26.56
C LEU A 385 1.23 -3.55 25.62
N ALA A 386 1.58 -2.40 25.06
CA ALA A 386 2.69 -2.27 24.12
C ALA A 386 4.03 -2.70 24.74
N ASP A 387 4.30 -2.29 25.98
CA ASP A 387 5.49 -2.66 26.73
C ASP A 387 5.49 -4.14 27.12
N THR A 388 4.34 -4.67 27.55
CA THR A 388 4.18 -6.09 27.89
C THR A 388 4.48 -7.00 26.69
N LEU A 389 3.96 -6.67 25.51
CA LEU A 389 4.24 -7.40 24.27
C LEU A 389 5.71 -7.29 23.86
N THR A 390 6.31 -6.14 24.14
CA THR A 390 7.71 -5.88 23.81
C THR A 390 8.66 -6.70 24.66
N ASP A 391 8.39 -6.76 25.97
CA ASP A 391 9.12 -7.64 26.86
C ASP A 391 8.93 -9.11 26.46
N LEU A 392 7.71 -9.53 26.11
CA LEU A 392 7.46 -10.90 25.62
C LEU A 392 8.28 -11.21 24.36
N ALA A 393 8.30 -10.30 23.38
CA ALA A 393 9.07 -10.47 22.15
C ALA A 393 10.58 -10.60 22.43
N CYS A 394 11.13 -9.78 23.34
CA CYS A 394 12.53 -9.90 23.76
C CYS A 394 12.80 -11.21 24.51
N ASP A 395 11.92 -11.62 25.43
CA ASP A 395 12.09 -12.86 26.21
C ASP A 395 12.04 -14.09 25.29
N LEU A 396 11.17 -14.09 24.28
CA LEU A 396 11.13 -15.10 23.22
C LEU A 396 12.41 -15.08 22.39
N ARG A 397 12.88 -13.91 21.94
CA ARG A 397 14.12 -13.76 21.17
C ARG A 397 15.33 -14.35 21.88
N GLN A 398 15.40 -14.20 23.20
CA GLN A 398 16.48 -14.74 24.04
C GLN A 398 16.40 -16.27 24.22
N ARG A 399 15.19 -16.84 24.13
CA ARG A 399 14.93 -18.29 24.26
C ARG A 399 14.96 -19.03 22.92
N LEU A 400 15.22 -18.33 21.83
CA LEU A 400 15.35 -18.98 20.53
C LEU A 400 16.56 -19.92 20.54
N PRO A 401 16.35 -21.20 20.18
CA PRO A 401 17.44 -22.16 20.09
C PRO A 401 18.46 -21.69 19.04
N PRO A 402 19.78 -21.80 19.29
CA PRO A 402 20.81 -21.45 18.31
C PRO A 402 20.63 -22.17 16.96
N GLU A 403 20.06 -23.37 16.96
CA GLU A 403 19.75 -24.18 15.79
C GLU A 403 18.77 -23.49 14.84
N THR A 404 17.90 -22.62 15.36
CA THR A 404 17.00 -21.80 14.51
C THR A 404 17.79 -20.82 13.62
N LEU A 405 18.99 -20.41 14.04
CA LEU A 405 19.86 -19.50 13.29
C LEU A 405 20.74 -20.24 12.26
N THR A 406 20.74 -21.56 12.26
CA THR A 406 21.52 -22.37 11.31
C THR A 406 20.64 -23.25 10.43
N PHE A 407 19.32 -23.26 10.68
CA PHE A 407 18.34 -24.02 9.92
C PHE A 407 18.39 -23.63 8.42
N ARG A 408 18.46 -24.66 7.56
CA ARG A 408 18.43 -24.55 6.10
C ARG A 408 17.25 -25.37 5.59
N TRP A 409 16.47 -24.80 4.68
CA TRP A 409 15.28 -25.42 4.09
C TRP A 409 15.28 -25.30 2.58
#